data_AF-A0AAW8L4W8-F1
#
_entry.id   AF-A0AAW8L4W8-F1
#
_cell.length_a   1.000
_cell.length_b   1.000
_cell.length_c   1.000
_cell.angle_alpha   90.00
_cell.angle_beta   90.00
_cell.angle_gamma   90.00
#
_symmetry.space_group_name_H-M   'P 1'
#
loop_
_entity.id
_entity.type
_entity.pdbx_description
1 polymer ?
#
loop_
_entity_poly.entity_id
_entity_poly.type
_entity_poly.pdbx_seq_one_letter_code
_entity_poly.pdbx_strand_id
1 'polypeptide(L)' 'PNAKPWLITYATQTGVAEQLAWSTATSLQEAHQPVQVKPVQQLTQTDLEQHQQVLFVISTYGTGDAPD' A
#
# COMPACT_ATOMS: atom_id res chain seq x y z
N PRO A 1 22.24 8.38 2.62
CA PRO A 1 20.88 8.35 3.19
C PRO A 1 20.34 6.92 3.23
N ASN A 2 20.15 6.35 4.43
CA ASN A 2 19.51 5.04 4.63
C ASN A 2 17.98 5.16 4.50
N ALA A 3 17.50 5.50 3.31
CA ALA A 3 16.06 5.54 3.06
C ALA A 3 15.52 4.10 3.19
N LYS A 4 14.58 3.90 4.11
CA LYS A 4 13.93 2.61 4.31
C LYS A 4 12.87 2.46 3.22
N PRO A 5 12.80 1.31 2.53
CA PRO A 5 11.80 1.12 1.48
C PRO A 5 10.40 1.06 2.08
N TRP A 6 9.47 1.75 1.44
CA TRP A 6 8.04 1.70 1.75
C TRP A 6 7.37 0.57 0.99
N LEU A 7 6.45 -0.12 1.67
CA LEU A 7 5.45 -0.95 1.02
C LEU A 7 4.09 -0.27 1.17
N ILE A 8 3.44 0.05 0.06
CA ILE A 8 2.03 0.45 0.06
C ILE A 8 1.21 -0.72 -0.42
N THR A 9 0.17 -1.07 0.33
CA THR A 9 -0.79 -2.06 -0.10
C THR A 9 -2.21 -1.54 -0.07
N TYR A 10 -3.03 -1.98 -1.02
CA TYR A 10 -4.40 -1.48 -1.17
C TYR A 10 -5.42 -2.59 -1.38
N ALA A 11 -6.63 -2.33 -0.91
CA ALA A 11 -7.82 -3.10 -1.22
C ALA A 11 -8.91 -2.14 -1.67
N THR A 12 -9.47 -2.36 -2.86
CA THR A 12 -10.41 -1.43 -3.48
C THR A 12 -11.51 -2.19 -4.21
N GLN A 13 -12.72 -1.65 -4.22
CA GLN A 13 -13.84 -2.15 -5.03
C GLN A 13 -14.09 -1.27 -6.25
N THR A 14 -14.07 0.05 -6.06
CA THR A 14 -14.39 1.05 -7.10
C THR A 14 -13.16 1.80 -7.62
N GLY A 15 -11.96 1.43 -7.17
CA GLY A 15 -10.68 2.02 -7.62
C GLY A 15 -10.14 3.16 -6.76
N VAL A 16 -10.90 3.71 -5.81
CA VAL A 16 -10.46 4.88 -5.01
C VAL A 16 -9.23 4.59 -4.16
N ALA A 17 -9.21 3.47 -3.41
CA ALA A 17 -8.06 3.09 -2.59
C ALA A 17 -6.79 2.82 -3.42
N GLU A 18 -6.95 2.26 -4.62
CA GLU A 18 -5.84 2.06 -5.56
C GLU A 18 -5.28 3.39 -6.06
N GLN A 19 -6.14 4.32 -6.48
CA GLN A 19 -5.72 5.65 -6.91
C GLN A 19 -4.96 6.39 -5.80
N LEU A 20 -5.45 6.31 -4.56
CA LEU A 20 -4.77 6.91 -3.41
C LEU A 20 -3.42 6.24 -3.10
N ALA A 21 -3.34 4.92 -3.20
CA ALA A 21 -2.08 4.19 -3.02
C ALA A 21 -1.02 4.61 -4.04
N TRP A 22 -1.39 4.70 -5.32
CA TRP A 22 -0.50 5.15 -6.39
C TRP A 22 -0.11 6.62 -6.26
N SER A 23 -1.06 7.50 -5.94
CA SER A 23 -0.74 8.92 -5.70
C SER A 23 0.23 9.10 -4.54
N THR A 24 0.08 8.31 -3.47
CA THR A 24 1.00 8.35 -2.32
C THR A 24 2.39 7.82 -2.70
N ALA A 25 2.45 6.77 -3.52
CA ALA A 25 3.71 6.25 -4.04
C ALA A 25 4.46 7.29 -4.86
N THR A 26 3.76 8.04 -5.72
CA THR A 26 4.36 9.15 -6.49
C THR A 26 4.99 10.19 -5.58
N SER A 27 4.30 10.62 -4.51
CA SER A 27 4.87 11.59 -3.55
C SER A 27 6.11 11.05 -2.82
N LEU A 28 6.15 9.75 -2.50
CA LEU A 28 7.33 9.12 -1.90
C LEU A 28 8.51 9.06 -2.89
N GLN A 29 8.25 8.76 -4.16
CA GLN A 29 9.26 8.75 -5.21
C GLN A 29 9.85 10.16 -5.43
N GLU A 30 9.02 11.20 -5.45
CA GLU A 30 9.45 12.61 -5.52
C GLU A 30 10.33 12.99 -4.32
N ALA A 31 10.04 12.45 -3.15
CA ALA A 31 10.86 12.58 -1.94
C ALA A 31 12.09 11.66 -1.91
N HIS A 32 12.41 11.01 -3.03
CA HIS A 32 13.54 10.06 -3.18
C HIS A 32 13.50 8.90 -2.17
N GLN A 33 12.29 8.50 -1.75
CA GLN A 33 12.07 7.31 -0.92
C GLN A 33 11.76 6.11 -1.83
N PRO A 34 12.47 4.97 -1.68
CA PRO A 34 12.11 3.75 -2.38
C PRO A 34 10.72 3.30 -1.95
N VAL A 35 9.86 2.92 -2.90
CA VAL A 35 8.50 2.46 -2.61
C VAL A 35 8.09 1.35 -3.58
N GLN A 36 7.38 0.36 -3.05
CA GLN A 36 6.69 -0.67 -3.80
C GLN A 36 5.18 -0.58 -3.52
N VAL A 37 4.36 -0.78 -4.54
CA VAL A 37 2.89 -0.84 -4.40
C VAL A 37 2.42 -2.25 -4.76
N LYS A 38 1.55 -2.85 -3.94
CA LYS A 38 0.94 -4.17 -4.18
C LYS A 38 -0.53 -4.22 -3.79
N PRO A 39 -1.44 -4.83 -4.57
CA PRO A 39 -2.78 -5.13 -4.07
C PRO A 39 -2.69 -6.09 -2.87
N VAL A 40 -3.63 -6.00 -1.92
CA VAL A 40 -3.59 -6.80 -0.68
C VAL A 40 -3.61 -8.30 -0.96
N GLN A 41 -4.27 -8.73 -2.05
CA GLN A 41 -4.32 -10.14 -2.46
C GLN A 41 -2.95 -10.70 -2.89
N GLN A 42 -1.97 -9.84 -3.19
CA GLN A 42 -0.60 -10.23 -3.54
C GLN A 42 0.40 -10.02 -2.39
N LEU A 43 -0.09 -9.57 -1.23
CA LEU A 43 0.75 -9.34 -0.06
C LEU A 43 1.16 -10.69 0.55
N THR A 44 2.47 -10.90 0.70
CA THR A 44 3.01 -12.10 1.35
C THR A 44 3.53 -11.78 2.75
N GLN A 45 3.69 -12.80 3.59
CA GLN A 45 4.36 -12.64 4.89
C GLN A 45 5.79 -12.09 4.72
N THR A 46 6.53 -12.58 3.72
CA THR A 46 7.88 -12.09 3.42
C THR A 46 7.88 -10.59 3.11
N ASP A 47 6.87 -10.08 2.40
CA ASP A 47 6.78 -8.65 2.13
C ASP A 47 6.67 -7.83 3.42
N LEU A 48 5.89 -8.31 4.38
CA LEU A 48 5.72 -7.67 5.68
C LEU A 48 6.98 -7.75 6.54
N GLU A 49 7.71 -8.86 6.47
CA GLU A 49 8.97 -9.04 7.22
C GLU A 49 10.12 -8.19 6.67
N GLN A 50 10.15 -7.95 5.35
CA GLN A 50 11.23 -7.21 4.69
C GLN A 50 11.04 -5.68 4.74
N HIS A 51 9.82 -5.19 5.00
CA HIS A 51 9.53 -3.76 5.01
C HIS A 51 9.29 -3.23 6.42
N GLN A 52 10.10 -2.25 6.83
CA GLN A 52 9.93 -1.57 8.12
C GLN A 52 8.82 -0.50 8.08
N GLN A 53 8.42 -0.08 6.88
CA GLN A 53 7.42 0.96 6.65
C GLN A 53 6.36 0.41 5.72
N VAL A 54 5.15 0.25 6.23
CA VAL A 54 4.01 -0.28 5.48
C VAL A 54 2.82 0.65 5.62
N LEU A 55 2.19 1.01 4.50
CA LEU A 55 0.96 1.78 4.44
C LEU A 55 -0.16 0.92 3.84
N PHE A 56 -1.27 0.79 4.56
CA PHE A 56 -2.46 0.09 4.10
C PHE A 56 -3.53 1.10 3.68
N VAL A 57 -3.99 1.02 2.43
CA VAL A 57 -5.05 1.87 1.88
C VAL A 57 -6.24 0.98 1.55
N ILE A 58 -7.17 0.86 2.50
CA ILE A 58 -8.28 -0.09 2.43
C ILE A 58 -9.59 0.68 2.30
N SER A 59 -10.37 0.40 1.26
CA SER A 59 -11.76 0.83 1.17
C SER A 59 -12.67 -0.28 1.66
N THR A 60 -13.47 0.00 2.69
CA THR A 60 -14.54 -0.90 3.15
C THR A 60 -15.86 -0.55 2.45
N TYR A 61 -16.68 -1.55 2.14
CA TYR A 61 -18.11 -1.36 1.87
C TYR A 61 -18.92 -1.58 3.17
N GLY A 62 -20.23 -1.34 3.14
CA GLY A 62 -21.13 -1.37 4.30
C GLY A 62 -20.84 -2.43 5.39
N THR A 63 -21.12 -2.03 6.65
CA THR A 63 -20.97 -2.73 7.94
C THR A 63 -19.56 -3.10 8.43
N GLY A 64 -18.49 -2.93 7.64
CA GLY A 64 -17.11 -3.03 8.14
C GLY A 64 -16.47 -4.40 8.08
N ASP A 65 -16.97 -5.29 7.23
CA ASP A 65 -16.29 -6.55 6.92
C ASP A 65 -15.16 -6.32 5.89
N ALA A 66 -14.04 -7.01 6.08
CA ALA A 66 -12.93 -7.01 5.13
C ALA A 66 -13.34 -7.74 3.83
N PRO A 67 -12.91 -7.27 2.65
CA PRO A 67 -13.13 -8.00 1.40
C PRO A 67 -12.30 -9.31 1.37
N ASP A 68 -12.88 -10.39 0.83
CA ASP A 68 -12.24 -11.70 0.59
C ASP A 68 -10.92 -11.60 -0.21
#